data_AF-A0A222E331-F1
#
_entry.id   AF-A0A222E331-F1
#
_cell.length_a   1.000
_cell.length_b   1.000
_cell.length_c   1.000
_cell.angle_alpha   90.00
_cell.angle_beta   90.00
_cell.angle_gamma   90.00
#
_symmetry.space_group_name_H-M   'P 1'
#
loop_
_entity.id
_entity.type
_entity.pdbx_description
1 polymer ?
#
loop_
_entity_poly.entity_id
_entity_poly.type
_entity_poly.pdbx_seq_one_letter_code
_entity_poly.pdbx_strand_id
1 'polypeptide(L)'
;MLYDLTKAAHLIALFVWLGGMAAVALALRYPALIHVKPLRAYDRAVSTPAMILVFLFGISLGVQGGWFTSAWLGMKIVLVLGLSGLHGALVGKLRRAVQDNGRDVRPTGGLFLFVGLALLSLIVLLVTIKP
;
A
#
# COMPACT_ATOMS: atom_id res chain seq x y z
N MET A 1 -14.73 -4.78 21.27
CA MET A 1 -13.68 -5.82 21.38
C MET A 1 -13.29 -6.40 20.03
N LEU A 2 -14.13 -7.22 19.37
CA LEU A 2 -13.77 -7.80 18.05
C LEU A 2 -13.63 -6.72 16.96
N TYR A 3 -14.50 -5.71 16.98
CA TYR A 3 -14.42 -4.56 16.07
C TYR A 3 -13.11 -3.79 16.20
N ASP A 4 -12.71 -3.45 17.43
CA ASP A 4 -11.49 -2.69 17.71
C ASP A 4 -10.24 -3.48 17.32
N LEU A 5 -10.24 -4.80 17.58
CA LEU A 5 -9.16 -5.69 17.15
C LEU A 5 -9.06 -5.77 15.62
N THR A 6 -10.20 -5.91 14.93
CA THR A 6 -10.24 -5.91 13.46
C THR A 6 -9.73 -4.58 12.91
N LYS A 7 -10.09 -3.46 13.55
CA LYS A 7 -9.62 -2.11 13.19
C LYS A 7 -8.12 -1.97 13.38
N ALA A 8 -7.59 -2.45 14.50
CA ALA A 8 -6.15 -2.45 14.76
C ALA A 8 -5.39 -3.30 13.74
N ALA A 9 -5.86 -4.54 13.48
CA ALA A 9 -5.27 -5.44 12.48
C ALA A 9 -5.28 -4.84 11.08
N HIS A 10 -6.38 -4.17 10.69
CA HIS A 10 -6.49 -3.45 9.42
C HIS A 10 -5.44 -2.33 9.30
N LEU A 11 -5.26 -1.51 10.34
CA LEU A 11 -4.28 -0.42 10.33
C LEU A 11 -2.85 -0.95 10.30
N ILE A 12 -2.53 -2.00 11.07
CA ILE A 12 -1.21 -2.63 11.05
C ILE A 12 -0.89 -3.14 9.64
N ALA A 13 -1.82 -3.88 9.02
CA ALA A 13 -1.67 -4.36 7.65
C ALA A 13 -1.47 -3.20 6.65
N LEU A 14 -2.22 -2.10 6.82
CA LEU A 14 -2.09 -0.90 6.00
C LEU A 14 -0.69 -0.28 6.11
N PHE A 15 -0.16 -0.12 7.33
CA PHE A 15 1.17 0.46 7.53
C PHE A 15 2.30 -0.44 7.02
N VAL A 16 2.19 -1.75 7.22
CA VAL A 16 3.16 -2.72 6.66
C VAL A 16 3.17 -2.66 5.14
N TRP A 17 1.99 -2.60 4.52
CA TRP A 17 1.85 -2.49 3.08
C TRP A 17 2.47 -1.18 2.55
N LEU A 18 2.14 -0.05 3.17
CA LEU A 18 2.67 1.27 2.80
C LEU A 18 4.18 1.39 2.99
N GLY A 19 4.72 0.86 4.08
CA GLY A 19 6.16 0.82 4.33
C GLY A 19 6.91 0.03 3.24
N GLY A 20 6.34 -1.10 2.82
CA GLY A 20 6.83 -1.88 1.69
C GLY A 20 6.86 -1.09 0.37
N MET A 21 5.74 -0.43 0.03
CA MET A 21 5.67 0.42 -1.17
C MET A 21 6.70 1.55 -1.13
N ALA A 22 6.88 2.20 0.02
CA ALA A 22 7.87 3.25 0.20
C ALA A 22 9.30 2.72 -0.01
N ALA A 23 9.62 1.54 0.53
CA ALA A 23 10.91 0.89 0.31
C ALA A 23 11.15 0.59 -1.18
N VAL A 24 10.14 0.07 -1.89
CA VAL A 24 10.21 -0.17 -3.34
C VAL A 24 10.43 1.13 -4.11
N ALA A 25 9.67 2.18 -3.80
CA ALA A 25 9.81 3.47 -4.46
C ALA A 25 11.19 4.11 -4.23
N LEU A 26 11.74 3.99 -3.01
CA LEU A 26 13.09 4.44 -2.69
C LEU A 26 14.16 3.65 -3.44
N ALA A 27 14.01 2.33 -3.56
CA ALA A 27 14.95 1.49 -4.29
C ALA A 27 14.98 1.81 -5.79
N LEU A 28 13.81 2.12 -6.37
CA LEU A 28 13.72 2.54 -7.77
C LEU A 28 14.24 3.97 -8.00
N ARG A 29 14.22 4.82 -6.96
CA ARG A 29 14.79 6.17 -7.02
C ARG A 29 16.31 6.16 -6.81
N TYR A 30 16.81 5.33 -5.91
CA TYR A 30 18.21 5.23 -5.51
C TYR A 30 18.74 3.79 -5.70
N PRO A 31 18.82 3.30 -6.95
CA PRO A 31 19.16 1.90 -7.24
C PRO A 31 20.57 1.50 -6.79
N ALA A 32 21.48 2.45 -6.60
CA ALA A 32 22.84 2.21 -6.09
C ALA A 32 22.88 1.90 -4.58
N LEU A 33 21.85 2.28 -3.82
CA LEU A 33 21.83 2.16 -2.36
C LEU A 33 21.03 0.95 -1.87
N ILE A 34 20.04 0.50 -2.64
CA ILE A 34 19.09 -0.52 -2.19
C ILE A 34 19.03 -1.66 -3.21
N HIS A 35 19.33 -2.87 -2.73
CA HIS A 35 19.31 -4.07 -3.55
C HIS A 35 17.88 -4.48 -3.92
N VAL A 36 17.55 -4.38 -5.20
CA VAL A 36 16.21 -4.66 -5.74
C VAL A 36 15.80 -6.14 -5.65
N LYS A 37 16.75 -7.09 -5.65
CA LYS A 37 16.48 -8.53 -5.58
C LYS A 37 15.92 -8.97 -4.22
N PRO A 38 16.59 -8.72 -3.07
CA PRO A 38 16.03 -8.97 -1.74
C PRO A 38 14.71 -8.24 -1.51
N LEU A 39 14.62 -6.99 -1.97
CA LEU A 39 13.41 -6.19 -1.80
C LEU A 39 12.21 -6.76 -2.54
N ARG A 40 12.41 -7.33 -3.74
CA ARG A 40 11.34 -8.04 -4.45
C ARG A 40 10.85 -9.28 -3.72
N ALA A 41 11.76 -10.01 -3.05
CA ALA A 41 11.37 -11.15 -2.23
C ALA A 41 10.55 -10.69 -1.01
N TYR A 42 10.98 -9.61 -0.35
CA TYR A 42 10.25 -9.01 0.77
C TYR A 42 8.85 -8.52 0.36
N ASP A 43 8.74 -7.79 -0.76
CA ASP A 43 7.46 -7.27 -1.25
C ASP A 43 6.44 -8.40 -1.53
N ARG A 44 6.91 -9.53 -2.06
CA ARG A 44 6.07 -10.72 -2.27
C ARG A 44 5.68 -11.44 -0.99
N ALA A 45 6.58 -11.49 -0.01
CA ALA A 45 6.37 -12.23 1.24
C ALA A 45 5.61 -11.42 2.30
N VAL A 46 5.68 -10.08 2.24
CA VAL A 46 5.18 -9.21 3.30
C VAL A 46 4.19 -8.19 2.77
N SER A 47 4.60 -7.34 1.82
CA SER A 47 3.78 -6.21 1.37
C SER A 47 2.54 -6.64 0.59
N THR A 48 2.67 -7.66 -0.27
CA THR A 48 1.55 -8.20 -1.04
C THR A 48 0.52 -8.92 -0.14
N PRO A 49 0.92 -9.81 0.79
CA PRO A 49 -0.01 -10.35 1.78
C PRO A 49 -0.64 -9.28 2.68
N ALA A 50 0.12 -8.26 3.08
CA ALA A 50 -0.40 -7.15 3.87
C ALA A 50 -1.50 -6.38 3.11
N MET A 51 -1.33 -6.13 1.81
CA MET A 51 -2.39 -5.56 0.97
C MET A 51 -3.66 -6.43 1.00
N ILE A 52 -3.52 -7.74 0.85
CA ILE A 52 -4.66 -8.67 0.89
C ILE A 52 -5.38 -8.59 2.25
N LEU A 53 -4.62 -8.57 3.34
CA LEU A 53 -5.17 -8.42 4.69
C LEU A 53 -5.90 -7.09 4.88
N VAL A 54 -5.44 -6.00 4.27
CA VAL A 54 -6.17 -4.71 4.27
C VAL A 54 -7.56 -4.88 3.67
N PHE A 55 -7.71 -5.58 2.54
CA PHE A 55 -9.03 -5.87 1.97
C PHE A 55 -9.87 -6.76 2.88
N LEU A 56 -9.32 -7.87 3.38
CA LEU A 56 -10.06 -8.81 4.22
C LEU A 56 -10.57 -8.14 5.50
N PHE A 57 -9.72 -7.39 6.20
CA PHE A 57 -10.14 -6.65 7.39
C PHE A 57 -11.03 -5.46 7.03
N GLY A 58 -10.83 -4.81 5.89
CA GLY A 58 -11.69 -3.71 5.43
C GLY A 58 -13.11 -4.16 5.16
N ILE A 59 -13.29 -5.29 4.48
CA ILE A 59 -14.60 -5.93 4.27
C ILE A 59 -15.20 -6.33 5.62
N SER A 60 -14.41 -6.95 6.49
CA SER A 60 -14.87 -7.36 7.82
C SER A 60 -15.38 -6.17 8.65
N LEU A 61 -14.69 -5.02 8.60
CA LEU A 61 -15.12 -3.79 9.26
C LEU A 61 -16.39 -3.21 8.62
N GLY A 62 -16.55 -3.32 7.30
CA GLY A 62 -17.76 -2.92 6.59
C GLY A 62 -18.98 -3.74 7.06
N VAL A 63 -18.81 -5.06 7.22
CA VAL A 63 -19.85 -5.97 7.73
C VAL A 63 -20.16 -5.64 9.20
N GLN A 64 -19.15 -5.59 10.06
CA GLN A 64 -19.34 -5.35 11.50
C GLN A 64 -19.92 -3.96 11.79
N GLY A 65 -19.60 -2.96 10.97
CA GLY A 65 -20.12 -1.60 11.10
C GLY A 65 -21.46 -1.36 10.40
N GLY A 66 -21.90 -2.25 9.50
CA GLY A 66 -23.10 -2.05 8.68
C GLY A 66 -22.99 -0.89 7.69
N TRP A 67 -21.78 -0.59 7.19
CA TRP A 67 -21.51 0.64 6.42
C TRP A 67 -21.56 0.49 4.90
N PHE A 68 -22.02 -0.66 4.37
CA PHE A 68 -22.03 -0.90 2.92
C PHE A 68 -22.91 0.06 2.12
N THR A 69 -23.90 0.67 2.75
CA THR A 69 -24.77 1.70 2.14
C THR A 69 -24.21 3.12 2.29
N SER A 70 -23.11 3.30 3.02
CA SER A 70 -22.54 4.62 3.29
C SER A 70 -21.63 5.07 2.14
N ALA A 71 -21.90 6.27 1.60
CA ALA A 71 -21.03 6.92 0.61
C ALA A 71 -19.57 7.04 1.11
N TRP A 72 -19.39 7.15 2.43
CA TRP A 72 -18.11 7.13 3.11
C TRP A 72 -17.27 5.89 2.83
N LEU A 73 -17.90 4.71 2.88
CA LEU A 73 -17.22 3.45 2.59
C LEU A 73 -16.83 3.37 1.12
N GLY A 74 -17.71 3.86 0.23
CA GLY A 74 -17.41 3.97 -1.20
C GLY A 74 -16.14 4.76 -1.47
N MET A 75 -15.98 5.95 -0.85
CA MET A 75 -14.76 6.75 -0.98
C MET A 75 -13.51 6.01 -0.49
N LYS A 76 -13.60 5.31 0.67
CA LYS A 76 -12.49 4.48 1.18
C LYS A 76 -12.08 3.38 0.20
N ILE A 77 -13.05 2.72 -0.41
CA ILE A 77 -12.78 1.66 -1.40
C ILE A 77 -12.07 2.22 -2.62
N VAL A 78 -12.52 3.36 -3.16
CA VAL A 78 -11.86 4.00 -4.31
C VAL A 78 -10.40 4.34 -3.98
N LEU A 79 -10.12 4.87 -2.79
CA LEU A 79 -8.76 5.17 -2.36
C LEU A 79 -7.89 3.92 -2.23
N VAL A 80 -8.40 2.86 -1.58
CA VAL A 80 -7.62 1.63 -1.39
C VAL A 80 -7.32 0.94 -2.72
N LEU A 81 -8.28 0.97 -3.67
CA LEU A 81 -8.07 0.47 -5.03
C LEU A 81 -7.04 1.27 -5.80
N GLY A 82 -7.06 2.61 -5.69
CA GLY A 82 -6.02 3.47 -6.26
C GLY A 82 -4.63 3.13 -5.70
N LEU A 83 -4.56 2.85 -4.40
CA LEU A 83 -3.34 2.46 -3.70
C LEU A 83 -2.84 1.07 -4.16
N SER A 84 -3.74 0.11 -4.39
CA SER A 84 -3.44 -1.19 -5.01
C SER A 84 -2.92 -1.05 -6.44
N GLY A 85 -3.51 -0.17 -7.25
CA GLY A 85 -3.00 0.15 -8.59
C GLY A 85 -1.58 0.72 -8.53
N LEU A 86 -1.32 1.63 -7.59
CA LEU A 86 0.01 2.20 -7.36
C LEU A 86 1.02 1.13 -6.94
N HIS A 87 0.63 0.22 -6.04
CA HIS A 87 1.48 -0.92 -5.63
C HIS A 87 1.81 -1.81 -6.83
N GLY A 88 0.81 -2.21 -7.63
CA GLY A 88 1.02 -3.01 -8.83
C GLY A 88 2.00 -2.37 -9.81
N ALA A 89 1.89 -1.04 -10.01
CA ALA A 89 2.82 -0.29 -10.84
C ALA A 89 4.26 -0.31 -10.29
N LEU A 90 4.43 -0.19 -8.97
CA LEU A 90 5.73 -0.30 -8.29
C LEU A 90 6.32 -1.72 -8.42
N VAL A 91 5.54 -2.76 -8.17
CA VAL A 91 5.97 -4.17 -8.33
C VAL A 91 6.39 -4.44 -9.78
N GLY A 92 5.65 -3.91 -10.75
CA GLY A 92 6.00 -4.03 -12.17
C GLY A 92 7.35 -3.38 -12.51
N LYS A 93 7.63 -2.19 -11.96
CA LYS A 93 8.93 -1.54 -12.10
C LYS A 93 10.04 -2.29 -11.38
N LEU A 94 9.79 -2.78 -10.17
CA LEU A 94 10.74 -3.57 -9.39
C LEU A 94 11.12 -4.87 -10.11
N ARG A 95 10.14 -5.55 -10.73
CA ARG A 95 10.39 -6.75 -11.54
C ARG A 95 11.33 -6.46 -12.70
N ARG A 96 11.12 -5.37 -13.44
CA ARG A 96 11.99 -4.94 -14.55
C ARG A 96 13.40 -4.61 -14.05
N ALA A 97 13.51 -3.82 -12.98
CA ALA A 97 14.80 -3.47 -12.37
C ALA A 97 15.63 -4.71 -11.95
N VAL A 98 14.97 -5.77 -11.48
CA VAL A 98 15.61 -7.06 -11.16
C VAL A 98 16.09 -7.80 -12.43
N GLN A 99 15.32 -7.74 -13.51
CA GLN A 99 15.68 -8.38 -14.79
C GLN A 99 16.87 -7.68 -15.46
N ASP A 100 16.94 -6.36 -15.38
CA ASP A 100 17.98 -5.55 -16.02
C ASP A 100 19.29 -5.46 -15.20
N ASN A 101 19.42 -6.26 -14.13
CA ASN A 101 20.54 -6.23 -13.18
C ASN A 101 20.91 -4.80 -12.69
N GLY A 102 19.92 -3.90 -12.58
CA GLY A 102 20.15 -2.53 -12.13
C GLY A 102 20.82 -1.59 -13.14
N ARG A 103 21.06 -2.01 -14.40
CA ARG A 103 21.82 -1.23 -15.41
C ARG A 103 21.02 -0.10 -16.07
N ASP A 104 19.69 -0.24 -16.16
CA ASP A 104 18.79 0.73 -16.83
C ASP A 104 17.72 1.32 -15.91
N VAL A 105 17.97 1.36 -14.59
CA VAL A 105 17.02 1.94 -13.65
C VAL A 105 17.10 3.47 -13.74
N ARG A 106 16.36 4.05 -14.68
CA ARG A 106 16.07 5.49 -14.67
C ARG A 106 15.46 5.83 -13.31
N PRO A 107 15.94 6.88 -12.61
CA PRO A 107 15.49 7.21 -11.26
C PRO A 107 14.00 7.58 -11.26
N THR A 108 13.17 6.59 -11.03
CA THR A 108 11.71 6.66 -11.10
C THR A 108 11.17 6.19 -9.75
N GLY A 109 10.34 7.00 -9.10
CA GLY A 109 9.93 6.67 -7.72
C GLY A 109 9.48 7.87 -6.91
N GLY A 110 9.98 9.07 -7.22
CA GLY A 110 9.59 10.31 -6.53
C GLY A 110 8.08 10.55 -6.53
N LEU A 111 7.44 10.44 -7.70
CA LEU A 111 5.99 10.56 -7.81
C LEU A 111 5.24 9.54 -6.92
N PHE A 112 5.76 8.31 -6.81
CA PHE A 112 5.13 7.26 -6.01
C PHE A 112 5.23 7.54 -4.51
N LEU A 113 6.33 8.13 -4.05
CA LEU A 113 6.47 8.58 -2.66
C LEU A 113 5.49 9.70 -2.35
N PHE A 114 5.41 10.74 -3.19
CA PHE A 114 4.46 11.85 -2.98
C PHE A 114 3.00 11.38 -3.05
N VAL A 115 2.65 10.57 -4.04
CA VAL A 115 1.28 10.02 -4.19
C VAL A 115 0.94 9.09 -3.03
N GLY A 116 1.87 8.22 -2.60
CA GLY A 116 1.66 7.33 -1.46
C GLY A 116 1.47 8.10 -0.16
N LEU A 117 2.25 9.16 0.06
CA LEU A 117 2.14 10.01 1.24
C LEU A 117 0.81 10.78 1.23
N ALA A 118 0.43 11.36 0.09
CA ALA A 118 -0.84 12.06 -0.07
C ALA A 118 -2.05 11.11 0.15
N LEU A 119 -1.99 9.90 -0.38
CA LEU A 119 -3.02 8.88 -0.16
C LEU A 119 -3.09 8.43 1.30
N LEU A 120 -1.96 8.24 1.98
CA LEU A 120 -1.93 7.93 3.41
C LEU A 120 -2.55 9.08 4.22
N SER A 121 -2.12 10.32 3.97
CA SER A 121 -2.68 11.50 4.64
C SER A 121 -4.19 11.59 4.41
N LEU A 122 -4.65 11.34 3.19
CA LEU A 122 -6.07 11.34 2.86
C LEU A 122 -6.82 10.22 3.57
N ILE A 123 -6.27 8.99 3.64
CA ILE A 123 -6.88 7.87 4.38
C ILE A 123 -6.96 8.17 5.88
N VAL A 124 -5.91 8.75 6.47
CA VAL A 124 -5.90 9.16 7.88
C VAL A 124 -6.94 10.25 8.11
N LEU A 125 -6.96 11.28 7.25
CA LEU A 125 -7.96 12.35 7.32
C LEU A 125 -9.37 11.78 7.20
N LEU A 126 -9.58 10.83 6.29
CA LEU A 126 -10.85 10.11 6.17
C LEU A 126 -11.13 9.42 7.51
N VAL A 127 -10.29 8.51 8.00
CA VAL A 127 -10.52 7.79 9.27
C VAL A 127 -10.83 8.72 10.46
N THR A 128 -10.19 9.89 10.53
CA THR A 128 -10.38 10.88 11.60
C THR A 128 -11.65 11.71 11.43
N ILE A 129 -11.94 12.19 10.21
CA ILE A 129 -13.12 13.01 9.90
C ILE A 129 -14.25 12.09 9.43
N LYS A 130 -14.65 11.16 10.29
CA LYS A 130 -15.89 10.42 10.09
C LYS A 130 -17.07 11.40 10.27
N PRO A 131 -18.05 11.47 9.35
CA PRO A 131 -19.39 11.88 9.77
C PRO A 131 -19.98 10.85 10.74
#